data_AF-A0A972XPF7-F1
#
_entry.id   AF-A0A972XPF7-F1
#
_cell.length_a   1.000
_cell.length_b   1.000
_cell.length_c   1.000
_cell.angle_alpha   90.00
_cell.angle_beta   90.00
_cell.angle_gamma   90.00
#
_symmetry.space_group_name_H-M   'P 1'
#
loop_
_entity.id
_entity.type
_entity.pdbx_description
1 polymer ?
#
loop_
_entity_poly.entity_id
_entity_poly.type
_entity_poly.pdbx_seq_one_letter_code
_entity_poly.pdbx_strand_id
1 'polypeptide(L)' 'ATMADVAQGIFDEMLLVASGKPSKSEELGLGDHEFVPWNIGVVS' A
#
# COMPACT_ATOMS: atom_id res chain seq x y z
N ALA A 1 5.83 8.10 19.11
CA ALA A 1 4.45 7.63 18.93
C ALA A 1 4.27 6.36 19.73
N THR A 2 3.14 6.20 20.43
CA THR A 2 2.78 4.92 21.05
C THR A 2 2.35 3.91 19.98
N MET A 3 2.24 2.62 20.35
CA MET A 3 1.71 1.61 19.43
C MET A 3 0.31 1.98 18.91
N ALA A 4 -0.53 2.52 19.79
CA ALA A 4 -1.88 2.95 19.43
C ALA A 4 -1.86 4.11 18.43
N ASP A 5 -0.99 5.11 18.63
CA ASP A 5 -0.89 6.25 17.70
C ASP A 5 -0.46 5.80 16.30
N VAL A 6 0.49 4.86 16.22
CA VAL A 6 0.95 4.32 14.93
C VAL A 6 -0.14 3.49 14.26
N ALA A 7 -0.83 2.63 15.03
CA ALA A 7 -1.93 1.81 14.51
C ALA A 7 -3.07 2.67 13.95
N GLN A 8 -3.42 3.76 14.64
CA GLN A 8 -4.43 4.71 14.17
C GLN A 8 -4.01 5.36 12.85
N GLY A 9 -2.75 5.80 12.72
CA GLY A 9 -2.24 6.39 11.48
C GLY A 9 -2.28 5.41 10.29
N ILE A 10 -1.98 4.13 10.52
CA ILE A 10 -2.11 3.09 9.48
C ILE A 10 -3.58 2.92 9.09
N PHE A 11 -4.48 2.83 10.07
CA PHE A 11 -5.91 2.65 9.82
C PHE A 11 -6.50 3.83 9.02
N ASP A 12 -6.16 5.06 9.38
CA ASP A 12 -6.62 6.25 8.67
C ASP A 12 -6.13 6.26 7.22
N GLU A 13 -4.87 5.89 6.98
CA GLU A 13 -4.31 5.79 5.63
C GLU A 13 -5.01 4.69 4.80
N MET A 14 -5.34 3.55 5.41
CA MET A 14 -6.13 2.50 4.76
C MET A 14 -7.50 3.01 4.31
N LEU A 15 -8.19 3.79 5.15
CA LEU A 15 -9.48 4.38 4.79
C LEU A 15 -9.35 5.38 3.64
N LEU A 16 -8.29 6.20 3.63
CA LEU A 16 -8.05 7.16 2.55
C LEU A 16 -7.84 6.43 1.21
N VAL A 17 -7.01 5.39 1.19
CA VAL A 17 -6.79 4.58 -0.02
C VAL A 17 -8.07 3.91 -0.48
N ALA A 18 -8.82 3.28 0.44
CA ALA A 18 -10.12 2.68 0.13
C ALA A 18 -11.16 3.71 -0.38
N SER A 19 -11.01 4.98 0.00
CA SER A 19 -11.85 6.09 -0.45
C SER A 19 -11.40 6.69 -1.80
N GLY A 20 -10.36 6.13 -2.42
CA GLY A 20 -9.89 6.52 -3.75
C GLY A 20 -8.62 7.36 -3.77
N LYS A 21 -7.90 7.52 -2.65
CA LYS A 21 -6.53 8.04 -2.67
C LYS A 21 -5.62 7.02 -3.38
N PRO A 22 -4.87 7.41 -4.43
CA PRO A 22 -3.93 6.50 -5.06
C PRO A 22 -2.90 5.98 -4.05
N SER A 23 -2.74 4.66 -4.05
CA SER A 23 -1.69 3.99 -3.31
C SER A 23 -0.33 4.21 -3.97
N LYS A 24 0.75 3.93 -3.23
CA LYS A 24 2.11 4.11 -3.74
C LYS A 24 2.40 3.18 -4.94
N SER A 25 1.84 1.96 -4.95
CA SER A 25 1.99 1.04 -6.09
C SER A 25 1.30 1.58 -7.34
N GLU A 26 0.09 2.14 -7.21
CA GLU A 26 -0.63 2.76 -8.33
C GLU A 26 0.12 3.97 -8.88
N GLU A 27 0.63 4.85 -8.01
CA GLU A 27 1.44 6.01 -8.43
C GLU A 27 2.71 5.61 -9.19
N LEU A 28 3.29 4.47 -8.84
CA LEU A 28 4.51 3.95 -9.46
C LEU A 28 4.22 3.04 -10.68
N GLY A 29 2.95 2.78 -11.01
CA GLY A 29 2.56 1.89 -12.11
C GLY A 29 2.76 0.39 -11.83
N LEU A 30 2.82 0.00 -10.54
CA LEU A 30 2.97 -1.39 -10.10
C LEU A 30 1.62 -2.11 -9.84
N GLY A 31 0.49 -1.41 -9.87
CA GLY A 31 -0.84 -2.01 -9.62
C GLY A 31 -1.27 -3.02 -10.70
N ASP A 32 -0.91 -2.78 -11.97
CA ASP A 32 -1.25 -3.68 -13.09
C ASP A 32 -0.49 -5.01 -13.04
N HIS A 33 0.53 -5.10 -12.18
CA HIS A 33 1.43 -6.22 -12.00
C HIS A 33 1.03 -7.13 -10.82
N GLU A 34 -0.11 -6.89 -10.19
CA GLU A 34 -0.57 -7.63 -9.00
C GLU A 34 -0.94 -9.10 -9.27
N PHE A 35 -1.21 -9.46 -10.53
CA PHE A 35 -1.68 -10.80 -10.91
C PHE A 35 -0.61 -11.68 -11.57
N VAL A 36 0.62 -11.20 -11.72
CA VAL A 36 1.71 -12.05 -12.21
C VAL A 36 2.29 -12.87 -11.05
N PRO A 37 2.82 -14.09 -11.31
CA PRO A 37 3.60 -14.80 -10.30
C PRO A 37 4.68 -13.85 -9.77
N TRP A 38 4.73 -13.71 -8.43
CA TRP A 38 5.48 -12.84 -7.50
C TRP A 38 6.94 -12.44 -7.83
N ASN A 39 7.32 -12.39 -9.09
CA ASN A 39 8.64 -12.06 -9.61
C ASN A 39 8.87 -10.54 -9.66
N ILE A 40 7.82 -9.72 -9.47
CA ILE A 40 7.90 -8.26 -9.41
C ILE A 40 8.12 -7.87 -7.95
N GLY A 41 9.36 -8.10 -7.49
CA GLY A 41 9.84 -7.83 -6.15
C GLY A 41 11.35 -7.97 -6.09
N VAL A 42 11.97 -7.58 -4.97
CA VAL A 42 13.40 -7.85 -4.72
C VAL A 42 13.56 -9.35 -4.51
N VAL A 43 13.89 -10.06 -5.59
CA VAL A 43 14.41 -11.43 -5.52
C VAL A 43 15.93 -11.33 -5.49
N SER A 44 16.46 -11.67 -4.32
CA SER A 44 17.88 -11.72 -3.90
C SER A 44 18.52 -10.44 -3.40
#